data_AF-A0A2D5K8I4-F1
#
_entry.id   AF-A0A2D5K8I4-F1
#
_cell.length_a   1.000
_cell.length_b   1.000
_cell.length_c   1.000
_cell.angle_alpha   90.00
_cell.angle_beta   90.00
_cell.angle_gamma   90.00
#
_symmetry.space_group_name_H-M   'P 1'
#
loop_
_entity.id
_entity.type
_entity.pdbx_description
1 polymer ?
#
loop_
_entity_poly.entity_id
_entity_poly.type
_entity_poly.pdbx_seq_one_letter_code
_entity_poly.pdbx_strand_id
1 'polypeptide(L)'
;KSHKTFSNYIDIDFENKGSGLMSKGALKDFELAGDNMIYKKAKAEIIDNKIRVSSNKVNNPKHVRYGWTNWTVGTLFNKEGLPASSFSSD
;
A
#
# COMPACT_ATOMS: atom_id res chain seq x y z
N LYS A 1 -11.43 -5.04 -1.72
CA LYS A 1 -10.18 -4.76 -0.97
C LYS A 1 -10.57 -4.19 0.38
N SER A 2 -9.91 -4.57 1.46
CA SER A 2 -10.14 -4.00 2.79
C SER A 2 -8.83 -3.43 3.34
N HIS A 3 -8.93 -2.49 4.27
CA HIS A 3 -7.77 -1.99 4.97
C HIS A 3 -8.08 -1.87 6.45
N LYS A 4 -7.06 -2.11 7.28
CA LYS A 4 -7.15 -1.97 8.74
C LYS A 4 -6.10 -0.98 9.19
N THR A 5 -6.53 0.06 9.87
CA THR A 5 -5.67 1.11 10.39
C THR A 5 -5.16 0.74 11.79
N PHE A 6 -3.88 1.01 12.03
CA PHE A 6 -3.21 0.85 13.31
C PHE A 6 -2.47 2.16 13.62
N SER A 7 -1.97 2.30 14.85
CA SER A 7 -1.36 3.56 15.30
C SER A 7 -0.16 4.02 14.45
N ASN A 8 0.60 3.09 13.87
CA ASN A 8 1.82 3.40 13.10
C ASN A 8 1.79 2.91 11.64
N TYR A 9 0.78 2.12 11.25
CA TYR A 9 0.73 1.49 9.92
C TYR A 9 -0.70 1.17 9.49
N ILE A 10 -0.87 0.87 8.21
CA ILE A 10 -2.11 0.37 7.64
C ILE A 10 -1.83 -0.98 6.99
N ASP A 11 -2.61 -2.00 7.33
CA ASP A 11 -2.61 -3.27 6.62
C ASP A 11 -3.67 -3.23 5.52
N ILE A 12 -3.29 -3.63 4.31
CA ILE A 12 -4.15 -3.69 3.13
C ILE A 12 -4.31 -5.13 2.71
N ASP A 13 -5.56 -5.57 2.59
CA ASP A 13 -5.93 -6.89 2.11
C ASP A 13 -6.64 -6.79 0.75
N PHE A 14 -6.12 -7.53 -0.22
CA PHE A 14 -6.70 -7.63 -1.55
C PHE A 14 -7.53 -8.91 -1.63
N GLU A 15 -8.82 -8.76 -1.96
CA GLU A 15 -9.70 -9.92 -2.19
C GLU A 15 -9.25 -10.68 -3.45
N ASN A 16 -8.92 -9.96 -4.52
CA ASN A 16 -8.44 -10.52 -5.79
C ASN A 16 -6.92 -10.69 -5.82
N LYS A 17 -6.36 -11.43 -4.87
CA LYS A 17 -4.92 -11.75 -4.82
C LYS A 17 -4.54 -13.09 -5.43
N GLY A 18 -5.50 -13.87 -5.94
CA GLY A 18 -5.25 -15.21 -6.47
C GLY A 18 -4.49 -16.08 -5.46
N SER A 19 -3.37 -16.66 -5.88
CA SER A 19 -2.49 -17.46 -5.00
C SER A 19 -1.65 -16.64 -4.00
N GLY A 20 -1.72 -15.31 -4.04
CA GLY A 20 -1.11 -14.39 -3.09
C GLY A 20 -0.42 -13.19 -3.71
N LEU A 21 0.15 -12.34 -2.86
CA LEU A 21 0.87 -11.13 -3.23
C LEU A 21 2.36 -11.40 -3.43
N MET A 22 2.96 -10.65 -4.33
CA MET A 22 4.37 -10.67 -4.65
C MET A 22 4.85 -9.26 -4.96
N SER A 23 6.11 -8.96 -4.68
CA SER A 23 6.76 -7.74 -5.13
C SER A 23 7.86 -8.04 -6.14
N LYS A 24 7.92 -7.27 -7.22
CA LYS A 24 9.09 -7.27 -8.13
C LYS A 24 10.00 -6.12 -7.72
N GLY A 25 10.97 -6.43 -6.86
CA GLY A 25 11.84 -5.45 -6.22
C GLY A 25 11.22 -4.81 -4.99
N ALA A 26 11.73 -3.65 -4.58
CA ALA A 26 11.21 -2.90 -3.43
C ALA A 26 9.82 -2.33 -3.75
N LEU A 27 8.86 -2.52 -2.83
CA LEU A 27 7.55 -1.90 -2.93
C LEU A 27 7.66 -0.37 -2.80
N LYS A 28 7.31 0.34 -3.87
CA LYS A 28 7.38 1.80 -3.98
C LYS A 28 6.01 2.39 -4.28
N ASP A 29 5.95 3.71 -4.30
CA ASP A 29 4.77 4.50 -4.69
C ASP A 29 3.57 4.35 -3.75
N PHE A 30 3.83 4.00 -2.48
CA PHE A 30 2.86 4.06 -1.40
C PHE A 30 2.96 5.38 -0.64
N GLU A 31 1.80 5.93 -0.30
CA GLU A 31 1.68 7.15 0.48
C GLU A 31 0.60 6.99 1.55
N LEU A 32 0.87 7.54 2.72
CA LEU A 32 -0.05 7.57 3.86
C LEU A 32 -0.43 9.01 4.20
N ALA A 33 -1.63 9.19 4.73
CA ALA A 33 -2.07 10.43 5.35
C ALA A 33 -2.80 10.13 6.67
N GLY A 34 -2.73 11.07 7.62
CA GLY A 34 -3.58 11.08 8.81
C GLY A 34 -4.86 11.88 8.54
N ASP A 35 -5.48 12.40 9.59
CA ASP A 35 -6.73 13.17 9.49
C ASP A 35 -6.60 14.48 8.68
N ASN A 36 -5.37 15.00 8.54
CA ASN A 36 -5.10 16.20 7.74
C ASN A 36 -5.08 15.96 6.23
N MET A 37 -5.24 14.70 5.77
CA MET A 37 -5.17 14.30 4.36
C MET A 37 -3.87 14.72 3.65
N ILE A 38 -2.80 15.00 4.41
CA ILE A 38 -1.49 15.33 3.84
C ILE A 38 -0.73 14.03 3.57
N TYR A 39 -0.74 13.61 2.31
CA TYR A 39 -0.06 12.40 1.87
C TYR A 39 1.47 12.56 1.92
N LYS A 40 2.14 11.60 2.57
CA LYS A 40 3.59 11.48 2.63
C LYS A 40 4.02 10.09 2.15
N LYS A 41 5.18 10.02 1.52
CA LYS A 41 5.82 8.75 1.13
C LYS A 41 5.91 7.80 2.32
N ALA A 42 5.57 6.54 2.07
CA ALA A 42 5.56 5.48 3.03
C ALA A 42 6.38 4.28 2.53
N LYS A 43 6.85 3.45 3.47
CA LYS A 43 7.44 2.16 3.18
C LYS A 43 6.34 1.11 3.18
N ALA A 44 6.47 0.12 2.31
CA ALA A 44 5.52 -0.99 2.21
C ALA A 44 6.25 -2.32 2.17
N GLU A 45 5.64 -3.34 2.76
CA GLU A 45 6.16 -4.70 2.85
C GLU A 45 5.00 -5.72 2.82
N ILE A 46 5.26 -6.92 2.30
CA ILE A 46 4.27 -8.00 2.27
C ILE A 46 4.48 -8.86 3.52
N ILE A 47 3.48 -8.89 4.40
CA ILE A 47 3.46 -9.70 5.63
C ILE A 47 2.17 -10.51 5.64
N ASP A 48 2.26 -11.82 5.84
CA ASP A 48 1.10 -12.73 5.90
C ASP A 48 0.12 -12.55 4.73
N ASN A 49 0.66 -12.37 3.52
CA ASN A 49 -0.13 -12.17 2.30
C ASN A 49 -1.03 -10.91 2.32
N LYS A 50 -0.61 -9.90 3.08
CA LYS A 50 -1.17 -8.54 3.15
C LYS A 50 -0.05 -7.53 2.94
N ILE A 51 -0.40 -6.28 2.61
CA ILE A 51 0.58 -5.20 2.51
C ILE A 51 0.51 -4.36 3.77
N ARG A 52 1.61 -4.30 4.51
CA ARG A 52 1.77 -3.35 5.61
C ARG A 52 2.45 -2.10 5.08
N VAL A 53 1.81 -0.95 5.27
CA VAL A 53 2.32 0.36 4.86
C VAL A 53 2.54 1.22 6.10
N SER A 54 3.75 1.77 6.26
CA SER A 54 4.14 2.58 7.42
C SER A 54 4.97 3.81 7.03
N SER A 55 4.91 4.88 7.82
CA SER A 55 5.71 6.08 7.60
C SER A 55 6.07 6.78 8.90
N ASN A 56 7.36 7.08 9.09
CA ASN A 56 7.83 7.86 10.24
C ASN A 56 7.37 9.33 10.20
N LYS A 57 6.74 9.78 9.10
CA LYS A 57 6.25 11.15 8.92
C LYS A 57 4.75 11.30 9.17
N VAL A 58 4.04 10.19 9.38
CA VAL A 58 2.58 10.16 9.54
C VAL A 58 2.25 9.34 10.77
N ASN A 59 1.96 10.04 11.87
CA ASN A 59 1.47 9.42 13.09
C ASN A 59 -0.03 9.14 12.94
N ASN A 60 -0.51 7.98 13.40
CA ASN A 60 -1.90 7.54 13.24
C ASN A 60 -2.42 7.65 11.79
N PRO A 61 -1.85 6.88 10.85
CA PRO A 61 -2.31 6.91 9.47
C PRO A 61 -3.76 6.44 9.34
N LYS A 62 -4.55 7.18 8.56
CA LYS A 62 -5.98 6.93 8.28
C LYS A 62 -6.23 6.58 6.82
N HIS A 63 -5.48 7.20 5.91
CA HIS A 63 -5.65 7.01 4.47
C HIS A 63 -4.36 6.44 3.86
N VAL A 64 -4.53 5.60 2.86
CA VAL A 64 -3.44 5.03 2.05
C VAL A 64 -3.77 5.12 0.57
N ARG A 65 -2.76 5.42 -0.24
CA ARG A 65 -2.84 5.33 -1.69
C ARG A 65 -1.58 4.73 -2.29
N TYR A 66 -1.75 4.16 -3.48
CA TYR A 66 -0.70 3.52 -4.26
C TYR A 66 -0.77 3.99 -5.72
N GLY A 67 0.38 4.28 -6.29
CA GLY A 67 0.51 4.66 -7.71
C GLY A 67 -0.10 6.03 -8.03
N TRP A 68 -0.07 6.96 -7.08
CA TRP A 68 -0.64 8.32 -7.19
C TRP A 68 0.41 9.34 -7.66
N THR A 69 1.22 8.95 -8.65
CA THR A 69 2.30 9.74 -9.24
C THR A 69 2.18 9.71 -10.77
N ASN A 70 2.73 10.71 -11.45
CA ASN A 70 2.73 10.76 -12.92
C ASN A 70 3.44 9.57 -13.58
N TRP A 71 4.36 8.92 -12.85
CA TRP A 71 5.07 7.74 -13.31
C TRP A 71 5.24 6.77 -12.15
N THR A 72 4.69 5.56 -12.32
CA THR A 72 4.79 4.45 -11.36
C THR A 72 5.38 3.25 -12.10
N VAL A 73 6.43 2.66 -11.54
CA VAL A 73 7.06 1.46 -12.12
C VAL A 73 6.18 0.22 -11.93
N GLY A 74 5.27 0.26 -10.96
CA GLY A 74 4.37 -0.84 -10.65
C GLY A 74 5.13 -2.01 -10.04
N THR A 75 5.42 -1.95 -8.75
CA THR A 75 6.25 -2.98 -8.07
C THR A 75 5.42 -4.06 -7.36
N LEU A 76 4.11 -3.84 -7.21
CA LEU A 76 3.19 -4.75 -6.56
C LEU A 76 2.50 -5.64 -7.60
N PHE A 77 2.58 -6.96 -7.39
CA PHE A 77 1.98 -7.98 -8.24
C PHE A 77 1.24 -9.02 -7.39
N ASN A 78 0.41 -9.82 -8.04
CA ASN A 78 0.02 -11.10 -7.49
C ASN A 78 1.02 -12.20 -7.94
N LYS A 79 0.91 -13.41 -7.37
CA LYS A 79 1.74 -14.56 -7.76
C LYS A 79 1.48 -15.09 -9.18
N GLU A 80 0.39 -14.66 -9.81
CA GLU A 80 0.11 -14.95 -11.23
C GLU A 80 0.82 -13.96 -12.18
N GLY A 81 1.57 -12.99 -11.62
CA GLY A 81 2.35 -12.02 -12.38
C GLY A 81 1.54 -10.81 -12.87
N LEU A 82 0.30 -10.65 -12.43
CA LEU A 82 -0.53 -9.50 -12.74
C LEU A 82 -0.19 -8.31 -11.84
N PRO A 83 0.01 -7.11 -12.39
CA PRO A 83 0.29 -5.91 -11.60
C PRO A 83 -0.97 -5.46 -10.84
N ALA A 84 -0.77 -4.88 -9.66
CA ALA A 84 -1.84 -4.18 -8.98
C ALA A 84 -2.09 -2.81 -9.62
N SER A 85 -3.35 -2.48 -9.86
CA SER A 85 -3.77 -1.13 -10.28
C SER A 85 -3.56 -0.10 -9.18
N SER A 86 -3.41 1.17 -9.58
CA SER A 86 -3.41 2.30 -8.64
C SER A 86 -4.69 2.34 -7.82
N PHE A 87 -4.59 2.77 -6.56
CA PHE A 87 -5.75 2.80 -5.67
C PHE A 87 -5.61 3.84 -4.55
N SER A 88 -6.74 4.28 -4.01
CA SER A 88 -6.85 5.07 -2.77
C SER A 88 -7.83 4.41 -1.80
N SER A 89 -7.72 4.75 -0.51
CA SER A 89 -8.63 4.30 0.56
C SER A 89 -9.52 5.44 1.09
N ASP A 90 -9.61 6.55 0.36
CA ASP A 90 -10.61 7.60 0.60
C ASP A 90 -12.03 7.00 0.61
#